data_AF-A0A7W0THK3-F1
#
_entry.id   AF-A0A7W0THK3-F1
#
_cell.length_a   1.000
_cell.length_b   1.000
_cell.length_c   1.000
_cell.angle_alpha   90.00
_cell.angle_beta   90.00
_cell.angle_gamma   90.00
#
_symmetry.space_group_name_H-M   'P 1'
#
loop_
_entity.id
_entity.type
_entity.pdbx_description
1 polymer ?
#
loop_
_entity_poly.entity_id
_entity_poly.type
_entity_poly.pdbx_seq_one_letter_code
_entity_poly.pdbx_strand_id
1 'polypeptide(L)' 'VNHDVLRDEGEAYARALRAAGVEVTLRRYDGAVHGFFRWLAKTELARAAVAEVGGALRAGLA' A
#
# COMPACT_ATOMS: atom_id res chain seq x y z
N VAL A 1 11.65 12.90 4.94
CA VAL A 1 10.75 12.91 6.13
C VAL A 1 9.61 11.95 5.82
N ASN A 2 9.22 11.13 6.78
CA ASN A 2 8.20 10.11 6.59
C ASN A 2 6.84 10.68 7.02
N HIS A 3 5.81 10.62 6.17
CA HIS A 3 4.58 11.42 6.33
C HIS A 3 3.32 10.62 6.71
N ASP A 4 3.42 9.30 6.88
CA ASP A 4 2.33 8.49 7.42
C ASP A 4 2.71 8.02 8.83
N VAL A 5 1.89 8.42 9.81
CA VAL A 5 2.06 8.06 11.22
C VAL A 5 1.81 6.57 11.48
N LEU A 6 1.14 5.86 10.55
CA LEU A 6 0.82 4.44 10.67
C LEU A 6 1.77 3.53 9.88
N ARG A 7 2.86 4.09 9.32
CA ARG A 7 3.80 3.33 8.48
C ARG A 7 4.34 2.11 9.24
N ASP A 8 4.85 2.34 10.44
CA ASP A 8 5.62 1.34 11.17
C ASP A 8 4.72 0.17 11.61
N GLU A 9 3.47 0.45 11.98
CA GLU A 9 2.44 -0.55 12.26
C GLU A 9 2.08 -1.37 11.01
N GLY A 10 1.91 -0.72 9.85
CA GLY A 10 1.64 -1.42 8.59
C GLY A 10 2.77 -2.40 8.21
N GLU A 11 4.02 -1.99 8.42
CA GLU A 11 5.18 -2.85 8.17
C GLU A 11 5.33 -3.97 9.19
N ALA A 12 5.02 -3.69 10.45
CA ALA A 12 4.98 -4.71 11.51
C ALA A 12 3.94 -5.78 11.18
N TYR A 13 2.77 -5.38 10.69
CA TYR A 13 1.72 -6.31 10.29
C TYR A 13 2.12 -7.16 9.08
N ALA A 14 2.72 -6.56 8.06
CA ALA A 14 3.24 -7.31 6.91
C ALA A 14 4.32 -8.33 7.34
N ARG A 15 5.21 -7.98 8.28
CA ARG A 15 6.18 -8.92 8.86
C ARG A 15 5.49 -10.05 9.62
N ALA A 16 4.46 -9.75 10.41
CA ALA A 16 3.70 -10.76 11.15
C ALA A 16 2.98 -11.75 10.20
N LEU A 17 2.37 -11.26 9.12
CA LEU A 17 1.75 -12.10 8.09
C LEU A 17 2.77 -13.04 7.44
N ARG A 18 3.95 -12.54 7.05
CA ARG A 18 5.03 -13.39 6.52
C ARG A 18 5.47 -14.46 7.51
N ALA A 19 5.65 -14.09 8.78
CA ALA A 19 6.05 -15.02 9.82
C ALA A 19 5.00 -16.12 10.06
N ALA A 20 3.72 -15.82 9.82
CA ALA A 20 2.62 -16.78 9.86
C ALA A 20 2.48 -17.64 8.58
N GLY A 21 3.37 -17.50 7.60
CA GLY A 21 3.31 -18.23 6.33
C GLY A 21 2.30 -17.69 5.32
N VAL A 22 1.73 -16.51 5.56
CA VAL A 22 0.82 -15.86 4.61
C VAL A 22 1.63 -15.19 3.51
N GLU A 23 1.28 -15.45 2.26
CA GLU A 23 1.83 -14.72 1.12
C GLU A 23 1.38 -13.24 1.20
N VAL A 24 2.34 -12.32 1.28
CA VAL A 24 2.05 -10.90 1.46
C VAL A 24 3.04 -9.99 0.73
N THR A 25 2.46 -9.04 0.01
CA THR A 25 3.17 -7.92 -0.64
C THR A 25 3.13 -6.69 0.27
N LEU A 26 4.29 -6.07 0.48
CA LEU A 26 4.41 -4.79 1.20
C LEU A 26 4.97 -3.76 0.22
N ARG A 27 4.25 -2.66 0.02
CA ARG A 27 4.65 -1.57 -0.88
C ARG A 27 4.67 -0.24 -0.12
N ARG A 28 5.82 0.42 -0.11
CA ARG A 28 5.94 1.84 0.27
C ARG A 28 5.77 2.71 -0.97
N TYR A 29 5.02 3.80 -0.83
CA TYR A 29 4.87 4.84 -1.84
C TYR A 29 5.61 6.08 -1.36
N ASP A 30 6.79 6.33 -1.90
CA ASP A 30 7.63 7.45 -1.46
C ASP A 30 6.95 8.79 -1.71
N GLY A 31 7.03 9.70 -0.73
CA GLY A 31 6.35 11.00 -0.77
C GLY A 31 4.84 10.93 -0.47
N ALA A 32 4.26 9.74 -0.27
CA ALA A 32 2.88 9.61 0.17
C ALA A 32 2.70 10.07 1.63
N VAL A 33 1.57 10.69 1.89
CA VAL A 33 1.07 11.02 3.23
C VAL A 33 -0.11 10.11 3.58
N HIS A 34 -0.47 10.05 4.86
CA HIS A 34 -1.63 9.27 5.28
C HIS A 34 -2.90 9.65 4.49
N GLY A 35 -3.56 8.65 3.90
CA GLY A 35 -4.82 8.83 3.17
C GLY A 35 -4.71 9.36 1.73
N PHE A 36 -3.50 9.44 1.15
CA PHE A 36 -3.26 9.89 -0.23
C PHE A 36 -4.06 9.11 -1.29
N PHE A 37 -4.44 7.86 -1.00
CA PHE A 37 -5.22 6.99 -1.88
C PHE A 37 -6.53 7.63 -2.39
N ARG A 38 -7.08 8.59 -1.64
CA ARG A 38 -8.33 9.30 -1.97
C ARG A 38 -8.14 10.44 -2.97
N TRP A 39 -6.90 10.77 -3.32
CA TRP A 39 -6.56 11.96 -4.11
C TRP A 39 -6.36 11.66 -5.59
N LEU A 40 -7.18 10.76 -6.13
CA LEU A 40 -7.18 10.33 -7.54
C LEU A 40 -7.22 11.50 -8.53
N ALA A 41 -7.95 12.57 -8.22
CA ALA A 41 -8.04 13.75 -9.09
C ALA A 41 -6.87 14.73 -8.91
N LYS A 42 -6.01 14.54 -7.89
CA LYS A 42 -5.01 15.53 -7.47
C LYS A 42 -3.57 15.07 -7.67
N THR A 43 -3.30 13.77 -7.68
CA THR A 43 -1.91 13.27 -7.78
C THR A 43 -1.82 12.07 -8.72
N GLU A 44 -0.72 12.00 -9.48
CA GLU A 44 -0.38 10.79 -10.25
C GLU A 44 -0.07 9.62 -9.32
N LEU A 45 0.55 9.89 -8.16
CA LEU A 45 0.88 8.87 -7.17
C LEU A 45 -0.36 8.09 -6.71
N ALA A 46 -1.47 8.78 -6.42
CA ALA A 46 -2.73 8.13 -6.04
C ALA A 46 -3.31 7.28 -7.17
N ARG A 47 -3.27 7.78 -8.42
CA ARG A 47 -3.76 7.03 -9.59
C ARG A 47 -2.95 5.77 -9.83
N ALA A 48 -1.62 5.88 -9.81
CA ALA A 48 -0.72 4.75 -9.97
C ALA A 48 -0.93 3.70 -8.88
N ALA A 49 -1.00 4.13 -7.60
CA ALA A 49 -1.22 3.22 -6.48
C ALA A 49 -2.58 2.49 -6.54
N VAL A 50 -3.66 3.19 -6.91
CA VAL A 50 -4.98 2.57 -7.09
C VAL A 50 -4.98 1.57 -8.25
N ALA A 51 -4.32 1.90 -9.36
CA ALA A 51 -4.18 1.00 -10.50
C ALA A 51 -3.38 -0.26 -10.14
N GLU A 52 -2.26 -0.11 -9.42
CA GLU A 52 -1.41 -1.21 -8.93
C GLU A 52 -2.21 -2.15 -8.01
N VAL A 53 -2.86 -1.62 -6.97
CA VAL A 53 -3.63 -2.42 -6.02
C VAL A 53 -4.85 -3.07 -6.68
N GLY A 54 -5.55 -2.35 -7.58
CA GLY A 54 -6.66 -2.93 -8.34
C GLY A 54 -6.21 -4.05 -9.29
N GLY A 55 -5.02 -3.94 -9.86
CA GLY A 55 -4.41 -5.00 -10.66
C GLY A 55 -4.08 -6.24 -9.84
N ALA A 56 -3.44 -6.07 -8.68
CA ALA A 56 -3.15 -7.16 -7.75
C ALA A 56 -4.42 -7.87 -7.27
N LEU A 57 -5.47 -7.11 -6.95
CA LEU A 57 -6.75 -7.67 -6.55
C LEU A 57 -7.39 -8.50 -7.66
N ARG A 58 -7.40 -8.01 -8.90
CA ARG A 58 -7.90 -8.77 -10.05
C ARG A 58 -7.12 -10.07 -10.26
N ALA A 59 -5.79 -10.02 -10.16
CA ALA A 59 -4.95 -11.19 -10.33
C ALA A 59 -5.16 -12.25 -9.25
N GLY A 60 -5.33 -11.83 -7.98
CA GLY A 60 -5.56 -12.75 -6.86
C GLY A 60 -6.98 -13.32 -6.76
N LEU A 61 -7.93 -12.78 -7.54
CA LEU A 61 -9.33 -13.25 -7.58
C LEU A 61 -9.69 -13.94 -8.91
N ALA A 62 -8.74 -14.06 -9.83
CA ALA A 62 -8.90 -14.84 -11.07
C ALA A 62 -8.81 -16.34 -10.77
#